data_AF-A0AA97BVF8-F1
#
_entry.id   AF-A0AA97BVF8-F1
#
_cell.length_a   1.000
_cell.length_b   1.000
_cell.length_c   1.000
_cell.angle_alpha   90.00
_cell.angle_beta   90.00
_cell.angle_gamma   90.00
#
_symmetry.space_group_name_H-M   'P 1'
#
loop_
_entity.id
_entity.type
_entity.pdbx_description
1 polymer ?
#
loop_
_entity_poly.entity_id
_entity_poly.type
_entity_poly.pdbx_seq_one_letter_code
_entity_poly.pdbx_strand_id
1 'polypeptide(L)'
;MKNNEFDVNRVYGIIKSYYVDKMPHPTDFSAIDAINIFIKRYFNSDSYLEKIDNETYKYHGVTEMPTDDWDALVYMYTQREIDFFQNEKNILDLVSDVIELQKWLVSENYISKDGVIKGKMVDNLNLV
;
A
#
# COMPACT_ATOMS: atom_id res chain seq x y z
N MET A 1 -7.86 -9.73 9.35
CA MET A 1 -7.74 -8.45 8.62
C MET A 1 -8.95 -7.62 8.94
N LYS A 2 -8.76 -6.32 9.12
CA LYS A 2 -9.80 -5.34 9.48
C LYS A 2 -10.33 -4.61 8.26
N ASN A 3 -9.48 -4.35 7.28
CA ASN A 3 -9.87 -3.71 6.03
C ASN A 3 -10.74 -4.67 5.18
N ASN A 4 -11.66 -4.12 4.38
CA ASN A 4 -12.65 -4.88 3.61
C ASN A 4 -12.40 -4.90 2.10
N GLU A 5 -11.29 -4.33 1.63
CA GLU A 5 -11.00 -4.13 0.21
C GLU A 5 -9.74 -4.87 -0.26
N PHE A 6 -8.70 -4.89 0.57
CA PHE A 6 -7.40 -5.47 0.28
C PHE A 6 -7.28 -6.83 0.96
N ASP A 7 -7.21 -7.90 0.15
CA ASP A 7 -6.92 -9.24 0.64
C ASP A 7 -5.46 -9.37 1.15
N VAL A 8 -5.14 -10.49 1.80
CA VAL A 8 -3.81 -10.70 2.40
C VAL A 8 -2.68 -10.68 1.37
N ASN A 9 -2.94 -11.15 0.15
CA ASN A 9 -1.95 -11.15 -0.92
C ASN A 9 -1.67 -9.72 -1.39
N ARG A 10 -2.71 -8.88 -1.45
CA ARG A 10 -2.58 -7.48 -1.81
C ARG A 10 -1.85 -6.68 -0.74
N VAL A 11 -2.17 -6.90 0.54
CA VAL A 11 -1.42 -6.31 1.68
C VAL A 11 0.04 -6.77 1.66
N TYR A 12 0.30 -8.05 1.38
CA TYR A 12 1.66 -8.56 1.20
C TYR A 12 2.38 -7.86 0.03
N GLY A 13 1.71 -7.67 -1.10
CA GLY A 13 2.24 -6.94 -2.27
C GLY A 13 2.62 -5.49 -1.96
N ILE A 14 1.83 -4.80 -1.13
CA ILE A 14 2.12 -3.44 -0.63
C ILE A 14 3.44 -3.45 0.17
N ILE A 15 3.57 -4.33 1.16
CA ILE A 15 4.78 -4.44 2.00
C ILE A 15 5.98 -4.83 1.14
N LYS A 16 5.80 -5.78 0.23
CA LYS A 16 6.86 -6.27 -0.65
C LYS A 16 7.42 -5.18 -1.54
N SER A 17 6.55 -4.39 -2.18
CA SER A 17 6.97 -3.31 -3.06
C SER A 17 7.84 -2.29 -2.31
N TYR A 18 7.45 -1.93 -1.08
CA TYR A 18 8.21 -1.01 -0.23
C TYR A 18 9.66 -1.44 0.02
N TYR A 19 9.88 -2.73 0.32
CA TYR A 19 11.23 -3.23 0.60
C TYR A 19 12.02 -3.54 -0.67
N VAL A 20 11.39 -4.02 -1.74
CA VAL A 20 12.05 -4.29 -3.02
C VAL A 20 12.62 -2.99 -3.61
N ASP A 21 11.86 -1.89 -3.56
CA ASP A 21 12.30 -0.58 -4.06
C ASP A 21 13.53 -0.03 -3.28
N LYS A 22 13.84 -0.58 -2.10
CA LYS A 22 14.95 -0.15 -1.22
C LYS A 22 16.07 -1.18 -1.09
N MET A 23 15.92 -2.34 -1.72
CA MET A 23 16.96 -3.37 -1.73
C MET A 23 18.26 -2.84 -2.37
N PRO A 24 19.46 -3.17 -1.85
CA PRO A 24 19.75 -4.08 -0.72
C PRO A 24 19.88 -3.39 0.64
N HIS A 25 19.46 -2.12 0.77
CA HIS A 25 19.74 -1.33 1.95
C HIS A 25 18.76 -1.63 3.10
N PRO A 26 19.26 -1.72 4.35
CA PRO A 26 18.43 -1.69 5.55
C PRO A 26 17.43 -0.54 5.52
N THR A 27 16.18 -0.80 5.91
CA THR A 27 15.09 0.17 5.84
C THR A 27 14.16 0.04 7.03
N ASP A 28 13.91 1.16 7.70
CA ASP A 28 12.84 1.27 8.69
C ASP A 28 11.47 1.24 7.99
N PHE A 29 10.56 0.41 8.49
CA PHE A 29 9.26 0.24 7.86
C PHE A 29 8.32 1.42 8.12
N SER A 30 7.66 1.89 7.05
CA SER A 30 6.61 2.89 7.11
C SER A 30 5.40 2.38 6.33
N ALA A 31 4.33 2.06 7.06
CA ALA A 31 3.10 1.56 6.45
C ALA A 31 2.49 2.57 5.46
N ILE A 32 2.54 3.86 5.80
CA ILE A 32 2.02 4.94 4.96
C ILE A 32 2.84 5.09 3.68
N ASP A 33 4.16 5.05 3.77
CA ASP A 33 5.00 5.12 2.57
C ASP A 33 4.81 3.89 1.68
N ALA A 34 4.62 2.70 2.27
CA ALA A 34 4.30 1.49 1.52
C ALA A 34 2.97 1.61 0.77
N ILE A 35 1.93 2.10 1.45
CA ILE A 35 0.62 2.34 0.84
C ILE A 35 0.73 3.43 -0.24
N ASN A 36 1.51 4.48 -0.03
CA ASN A 36 1.72 5.54 -1.01
C ASN A 36 2.46 5.07 -2.26
N ILE A 37 3.44 4.17 -2.13
CA ILE A 37 4.07 3.51 -3.28
C ILE A 37 3.02 2.74 -4.09
N PHE A 38 2.14 2.01 -3.40
CA PHE A 38 1.07 1.27 -4.03
C PHE A 38 0.06 2.20 -4.74
N ILE A 39 -0.44 3.24 -4.07
CA ILE A 39 -1.38 4.22 -4.65
C ILE A 39 -0.82 4.83 -5.93
N LYS A 40 0.44 5.29 -5.89
CA LYS A 40 1.10 5.93 -7.03
C LYS A 40 1.31 4.98 -8.21
N ARG A 41 1.56 3.70 -7.93
CA ARG A 41 1.82 2.69 -8.96
C ARG A 41 0.54 2.20 -9.65
N TYR A 42 -0.58 2.13 -8.93
CA TYR A 42 -1.80 1.48 -9.43
C TYR A 42 -2.96 2.44 -9.73
N PHE A 43 -2.96 3.67 -9.22
CA PHE A 43 -4.04 4.63 -9.46
C PHE A 43 -3.58 5.82 -10.29
N ASN A 44 -2.83 6.74 -9.67
CA ASN A 44 -2.34 7.94 -10.30
C ASN A 44 -1.08 8.39 -9.54
N SER A 45 -0.03 8.76 -10.28
CA SER A 45 1.27 9.15 -9.71
C SER A 45 1.22 10.33 -8.74
N ASP A 46 0.20 11.19 -8.88
CA ASP A 46 -0.01 12.37 -8.06
C ASP A 46 -0.89 12.08 -6.84
N SER A 47 -1.43 10.87 -6.72
CA SER A 47 -2.25 10.48 -5.57
C SER A 47 -1.40 9.98 -4.39
N TYR A 48 -1.79 10.34 -3.17
CA TYR A 48 -1.12 9.95 -1.94
C TYR A 48 -2.00 10.15 -0.70
N LEU A 49 -1.63 9.47 0.38
CA LEU A 49 -2.09 9.72 1.73
C LEU A 49 -1.15 10.69 2.43
N GLU A 50 -1.72 11.77 2.95
CA GLU A 50 -1.05 12.72 3.83
C GLU A 50 -1.41 12.42 5.28
N LYS A 51 -0.42 12.42 6.16
CA LYS A 51 -0.65 12.40 7.61
C LYS A 51 -0.91 13.83 8.09
N ILE A 52 -2.12 14.10 8.55
CA ILE A 52 -2.53 15.45 9.02
C ILE A 52 -2.29 15.61 10.52
N ASP A 53 -2.47 14.54 11.30
CA ASP A 53 -2.20 14.49 12.74
C ASP A 53 -1.70 13.09 13.13
N ASN A 54 -1.36 12.87 14.40
CA ASN A 54 -0.75 11.64 14.91
C ASN A 54 -1.47 10.35 14.49
N GLU A 55 -2.79 10.41 14.27
CA GLU A 55 -3.61 9.26 13.87
C GLU A 55 -4.61 9.57 12.74
N THR A 56 -4.49 10.71 12.07
CA THR A 56 -5.43 11.09 11.00
C THR A 56 -4.73 11.20 9.66
N TYR A 57 -5.35 10.59 8.66
CA TYR A 57 -4.87 10.54 7.29
C TYR A 57 -5.90 11.11 6.34
N LYS A 58 -5.43 11.79 5.31
CA LYS A 58 -6.26 12.28 4.22
C LYS A 58 -5.73 11.80 2.90
N TYR A 59 -6.64 11.36 2.04
CA TYR A 59 -6.33 11.04 0.67
C TYR A 59 -6.35 12.30 -0.20
N HIS A 60 -5.28 12.45 -0.99
CA HIS A 60 -5.13 13.44 -2.04
C HIS A 60 -5.04 12.66 -3.35
N GLY A 61 -5.95 12.90 -4.27
CA GLY A 61 -5.95 12.26 -5.57
C GLY A 61 -6.89 12.97 -6.52
N VAL A 62 -6.84 12.60 -7.79
CA VAL A 62 -7.72 13.17 -8.81
C VAL A 62 -9.15 12.76 -8.51
N THR A 63 -9.97 13.73 -8.10
CA THR A 63 -11.43 13.58 -7.94
C THR A 63 -12.20 14.21 -9.10
N GLU A 64 -11.48 14.76 -10.09
CA GLU A 64 -12.10 15.37 -11.26
C GLU A 64 -12.86 14.31 -12.05
N MET A 65 -14.06 14.68 -12.52
CA MET A 65 -14.81 13.82 -13.42
C MET A 65 -13.99 13.62 -14.70
N PRO A 66 -13.95 12.39 -15.23
CA PRO A 66 -13.28 12.10 -16.48
C PRO A 66 -13.62 13.10 -17.58
N THR A 67 -12.61 13.62 -18.27
CA THR A 67 -12.82 14.56 -19.37
C THR A 67 -12.79 13.91 -20.75
N ASP A 68 -12.30 12.67 -20.83
CA ASP A 68 -12.32 11.82 -22.02
C ASP A 68 -12.59 10.33 -21.71
N ASP A 69 -12.69 9.53 -22.76
CA ASP A 69 -13.02 8.09 -22.66
C ASP A 69 -11.91 7.26 -21.97
N TRP A 70 -10.65 7.68 -22.04
CA TRP A 70 -9.53 6.98 -21.40
C TRP A 70 -9.50 7.26 -19.90
N ASP A 71 -9.69 8.51 -19.51
CA ASP A 71 -9.87 8.92 -18.11
C ASP A 71 -11.07 8.20 -17.49
N ALA A 72 -12.15 8.01 -18.25
CA ALA A 72 -13.36 7.35 -17.77
C ALA A 72 -13.12 5.87 -17.48
N LEU A 73 -12.36 5.18 -18.35
CA LEU A 73 -11.97 3.80 -18.10
C LEU A 73 -11.09 3.68 -16.85
N VAL A 74 -10.05 4.50 -16.71
CA VAL A 74 -9.18 4.49 -15.52
C VAL A 74 -9.97 4.80 -14.25
N TYR A 75 -10.87 5.79 -14.30
CA TYR A 75 -11.74 6.13 -13.18
C TYR A 75 -12.67 4.96 -12.82
N MET A 76 -13.33 4.32 -13.79
CA MET A 76 -14.19 3.16 -13.54
C MET A 76 -13.44 1.98 -12.89
N TYR A 77 -12.19 1.73 -13.29
CA TYR A 77 -11.39 0.66 -12.70
C TYR A 77 -10.87 0.96 -11.30
N THR A 78 -10.76 2.24 -10.93
CA THR A 78 -10.14 2.69 -9.67
C THR A 78 -11.14 3.31 -8.69
N GLN A 79 -12.39 3.55 -9.10
CA GLN A 79 -13.42 4.23 -8.30
C GLN A 79 -13.62 3.58 -6.94
N ARG A 80 -13.70 2.25 -6.88
CA ARG A 80 -13.89 1.51 -5.63
C ARG A 80 -12.77 1.75 -4.63
N GLU A 81 -11.54 1.87 -5.12
CA GLU A 81 -10.35 2.12 -4.28
C GLU A 81 -10.24 3.59 -3.89
N ILE A 82 -10.60 4.51 -4.79
CA ILE A 82 -10.74 5.93 -4.47
C ILE A 82 -11.77 6.11 -3.34
N ASP A 83 -12.95 5.50 -3.46
CA ASP A 83 -13.99 5.52 -2.44
C ASP A 83 -13.51 4.91 -1.12
N PHE A 84 -12.69 3.85 -1.19
CA PHE A 84 -12.05 3.27 -0.02
C PHE A 84 -11.14 4.29 0.69
N PHE A 85 -10.24 4.97 -0.04
CA PHE A 85 -9.29 5.92 0.54
C PHE A 85 -9.93 7.26 0.96
N GLN A 86 -11.12 7.59 0.48
CA GLN A 86 -11.87 8.75 0.99
C GLN A 86 -12.36 8.58 2.43
N ASN A 87 -12.40 7.35 2.94
CA ASN A 87 -12.85 7.06 4.30
C ASN A 87 -11.66 6.84 5.25
N GLU A 88 -11.53 7.71 6.26
CA GLU A 88 -10.45 7.62 7.24
C GLU A 88 -10.41 6.27 7.97
N LYS A 89 -11.56 5.71 8.34
CA LYS A 89 -11.63 4.41 9.02
C LYS A 89 -11.03 3.31 8.15
N ASN A 90 -11.31 3.32 6.86
CA ASN A 90 -10.76 2.36 5.90
C ASN A 90 -9.23 2.48 5.82
N ILE A 91 -8.71 3.70 5.78
CA ILE A 91 -7.26 3.96 5.81
C ILE A 91 -6.65 3.37 7.09
N LEU A 92 -7.23 3.66 8.26
CA LEU A 92 -6.73 3.17 9.54
C LEU A 92 -6.76 1.64 9.64
N ASP A 93 -7.83 1.02 9.16
CA ASP A 93 -7.96 -0.43 9.13
C ASP A 93 -6.91 -1.07 8.20
N LEU A 94 -6.62 -0.46 7.04
CA LEU A 94 -5.54 -0.91 6.15
C LEU A 94 -4.15 -0.71 6.76
N VAL A 95 -3.88 0.46 7.36
CA VAL A 95 -2.61 0.73 8.05
C VAL A 95 -2.37 -0.31 9.16
N SER A 96 -3.40 -0.62 9.94
CA SER A 96 -3.32 -1.67 10.97
C SER A 96 -2.97 -3.03 10.37
N ASP A 97 -3.62 -3.43 9.27
CA ASP A 97 -3.35 -4.73 8.65
C ASP A 97 -1.95 -4.81 8.02
N VAL A 98 -1.49 -3.72 7.39
CA VAL A 98 -0.13 -3.61 6.84
C VAL A 98 0.92 -3.73 7.95
N ILE A 99 0.73 -3.07 9.09
CA ILE A 99 1.63 -3.15 10.25
C ILE A 99 1.66 -4.57 10.83
N GLU A 100 0.50 -5.17 11.07
CA GLU A 100 0.42 -6.51 11.67
C GLU A 100 1.02 -7.59 10.76
N LEU A 101 0.75 -7.52 9.44
CA LEU A 101 1.37 -8.45 8.50
C LEU A 101 2.88 -8.22 8.39
N GLN A 102 3.36 -6.98 8.42
CA GLN A 102 4.80 -6.71 8.40
C GLN A 102 5.51 -7.29 9.63
N LYS A 103 4.92 -7.17 10.84
CA LYS A 103 5.46 -7.79 12.05
C LYS A 103 5.57 -9.31 11.91
N TRP A 104 4.53 -9.94 11.37
CA TRP A 104 4.53 -11.38 11.11
C TRP A 104 5.61 -11.78 10.09
N LEU A 105 5.80 -11.01 9.02
CA LEU A 105 6.86 -11.26 8.04
C LEU A 105 8.27 -11.17 8.65
N VAL A 106 8.48 -10.24 9.60
CA VAL A 106 9.73 -10.17 10.38
C VAL A 106 9.89 -11.39 11.28
N SER A 107 8.84 -11.83 11.99
CA SER A 107 8.91 -13.00 12.88
C SER A 107 9.19 -14.30 12.10
N GLU A 108 8.66 -14.42 10.90
CA GLU A 108 8.82 -15.58 10.02
C GLU A 108 10.08 -15.53 9.12
N ASN A 109 10.94 -14.51 9.34
CA ASN A 109 12.21 -14.31 8.64
C ASN A 109 12.05 -14.13 7.11
N TYR A 110 10.96 -13.50 6.67
CA TYR A 110 10.83 -12.94 5.32
C TYR A 110 11.60 -11.62 5.18
N ILE A 111 11.72 -10.88 6.30
CA ILE A 111 12.46 -9.62 6.44
C ILE A 111 13.37 -9.77 7.67
N SER A 112 14.64 -9.34 7.59
CA SER A 112 15.49 -9.30 8.80
C SER A 112 14.98 -8.28 9.81
N LYS A 113 15.45 -8.42 11.05
CA LYS A 113 15.27 -7.38 12.09
C LYS A 113 15.80 -6.01 11.64
N ASP A 114 16.82 -5.99 10.79
CA ASP A 114 17.41 -4.76 10.23
C ASP A 114 16.68 -4.27 8.96
N GLY A 115 15.52 -4.83 8.62
CA GLY A 115 14.70 -4.34 7.51
C GLY A 115 15.23 -4.67 6.11
N VAL A 116 15.87 -5.84 5.94
CA VAL A 116 16.34 -6.34 4.63
C VAL A 116 15.55 -7.58 4.22
N ILE A 117 15.04 -7.62 2.99
CA ILE A 117 14.31 -8.79 2.47
C ILE A 117 15.19 -10.03 2.43
N LYS A 118 14.58 -11.21 2.65
CA LYS A 118 15.24 -12.52 2.59
C LYS A 118 14.74 -13.32 1.40
N GLY A 119 15.46 -14.40 1.08
CA GLY A 119 15.12 -15.33 -0.02
C GLY A 119 13.64 -15.73 -0.02
N LYS A 120 13.05 -16.06 1.13
CA LYS A 120 11.62 -16.37 1.26
C LYS A 120 10.66 -15.31 0.67
N MET A 121 11.04 -14.03 0.69
CA MET A 121 10.26 -12.94 0.13
C MET A 121 10.51 -12.76 -1.39
N VAL A 122 11.73 -13.04 -1.82
CA VAL A 122 12.19 -13.01 -3.23
C VAL A 122 11.64 -14.20 -4.01
N ASP A 123 11.63 -15.41 -3.44
CA ASP A 123 11.14 -16.63 -4.10
C ASP A 123 9.64 -16.55 -4.47
N ASN A 124 8.90 -15.69 -3.76
CA ASN A 124 7.50 -15.36 -4.05
C ASN A 124 7.34 -14.22 -5.08
N LEU A 125 8.37 -13.85 -5.86
CA LEU A 125 8.30 -12.80 -6.89
C LEU A 125 7.42 -13.17 -8.10
N ASN A 126 7.16 -14.46 -8.32
CA ASN A 126 6.48 -14.94 -9.53
C ASN A 126 4.96 -15.16 -9.37
N LEU A 127 4.32 -14.60 -8.34
CA LEU A 127 2.89 -14.83 -8.05
C LEU A 127 2.03 -13.56 -8.09
N VAL A 128 2.43 -12.54 -8.85
CA VAL A 128 1.58 -11.38 -9.16
C VAL A 128 1.18 -11.40 -10.61
#